data_AF-A0A804PML1-F1
#
_entry.id   AF-A0A804PML1-F1
#
_cell.length_a   1.000
_cell.length_b   1.000
_cell.length_c   1.000
_cell.angle_alpha   90.00
_cell.angle_beta   90.00
_cell.angle_gamma   90.00
#
_symmetry.space_group_name_H-M   'P 1'
#
loop_
_entity.id
_entity.type
_entity.pdbx_description
1 polymer ?
#
loop_
_entity_poly.entity_id
_entity_poly.type
_entity_poly.pdbx_seq_one_letter_code
_entity_poly.pdbx_strand_id
1 'polypeptide(L)'
;MAIRYWPMAGAAVGFRLVLVLFGGDLHLASRPEVSTPLTSLRRLAEGYWLKQASVSPYSGSMYHGSPLLLSVLGPLTSSRPDGHHAHIYCSLIFVAVDFLAAMLIRATGHELEMARNRSLKSLDLTKAVKDTVNVSAGDVASLIYLWNPWAIVTCVGSCTSPIENLMVVIMIYGSCSRLAPLAAFGYVMATHLSLYPAILIVPVILLLGYGLDAPPPKVFVIKGSIARKSDVSDNDKTSRQRVVQQFSWKPVLHFIFWLFIWSCHVLLLSSVILKKVGGLHEMFEKTYGFILTVKDLSPNIGVL
;
A
#
# COMPACT_ATOMS: atom_id res chain seq x y z
N MET A 1 -4.87 -30.09 -1.53
CA MET A 1 -5.43 -29.66 -0.23
C MET A 1 -6.06 -28.30 -0.46
N ALA A 2 -7.38 -28.17 -0.35
CA ALA A 2 -8.04 -26.86 -0.52
C ALA A 2 -7.63 -25.97 0.67
N ILE A 3 -6.97 -24.85 0.39
CA ILE A 3 -6.59 -23.89 1.42
C ILE A 3 -7.88 -23.35 2.03
N ARG A 4 -8.11 -23.63 3.31
CA ARG A 4 -9.25 -23.06 4.04
C ARG A 4 -8.88 -21.61 4.39
N TYR A 5 -9.15 -20.69 3.46
CA TYR A 5 -8.77 -19.28 3.58
C TYR A 5 -9.31 -18.62 4.87
N TRP A 6 -10.62 -18.69 5.10
CA TRP A 6 -11.28 -18.01 6.22
C TRP A 6 -10.76 -18.40 7.61
N PRO A 7 -10.57 -19.69 7.98
CA PRO A 7 -10.00 -20.01 9.28
C PRO A 7 -8.54 -19.55 9.42
N MET A 8 -7.74 -19.57 8.36
CA MET A 8 -6.36 -19.07 8.40
C MET A 8 -6.29 -17.54 8.54
N ALA A 9 -7.17 -16.82 7.84
CA ALA A 9 -7.29 -15.38 7.98
C ALA A 9 -7.82 -15.00 9.38
N GLY A 10 -8.84 -15.70 9.87
CA GLY A 10 -9.38 -15.54 11.22
C GLY A 10 -8.33 -15.81 12.31
N ALA A 11 -7.51 -16.84 12.14
CA ALA A 11 -6.39 -17.12 13.05
C ALA A 11 -5.34 -16.00 13.05
N ALA A 12 -5.00 -15.44 11.88
CA ALA A 12 -4.03 -14.34 11.78
C ALA A 12 -4.55 -13.03 12.42
N VAL A 13 -5.84 -12.72 12.26
CA VAL A 13 -6.48 -11.57 12.93
C VAL A 13 -6.61 -11.83 14.43
N GLY A 14 -7.04 -13.03 14.83
CA GLY A 14 -7.11 -13.44 16.23
C GLY A 14 -5.76 -13.34 16.93
N PHE A 15 -4.68 -13.77 16.27
CA PHE A 15 -3.33 -13.63 16.79
C PHE A 15 -2.93 -12.17 17.03
N ARG A 16 -3.24 -11.26 16.09
CA ARG A 16 -3.02 -9.81 16.29
C ARG A 16 -3.84 -9.28 17.45
N LEU A 17 -5.11 -9.65 17.58
CA LEU A 17 -5.97 -9.20 18.68
C LEU A 17 -5.43 -9.65 20.04
N VAL A 18 -4.99 -10.92 20.15
CA VAL A 18 -4.33 -11.42 21.37
C VAL A 18 -3.07 -10.62 21.67
N LEU A 19 -2.22 -10.36 20.67
CA LEU A 19 -1.01 -9.55 20.86
C LEU A 19 -1.31 -8.10 21.23
N VAL A 20 -2.38 -7.50 20.71
CA VAL A 20 -2.78 -6.12 21.09
C VAL A 20 -3.30 -6.07 22.52
N LEU A 21 -4.07 -7.07 22.94
CA LEU A 21 -4.69 -7.11 24.28
C LEU A 21 -3.70 -7.54 25.38
N PHE A 22 -2.79 -8.46 25.08
CA PHE A 22 -1.86 -9.05 26.06
C PHE A 22 -0.39 -8.69 25.84
N GLY A 23 -0.03 -8.04 24.72
CA GLY A 23 1.35 -7.71 24.35
C GLY A 23 1.84 -6.35 24.84
N GLY A 24 1.15 -5.70 25.77
CA GLY A 24 1.52 -4.39 26.33
C GLY A 24 2.95 -4.34 26.90
N ASP A 25 3.45 -5.46 27.42
CA ASP A 25 4.78 -5.56 28.04
C ASP A 25 5.94 -5.65 27.02
N LEU A 26 5.65 -5.80 25.72
CA LEU A 26 6.70 -6.04 24.71
C LEU A 26 7.47 -4.78 24.31
N HIS A 27 7.06 -3.58 24.77
CA HIS A 27 7.69 -2.29 24.49
C HIS A 27 8.09 -2.10 23.00
N LEU A 28 7.30 -2.66 22.08
CA LEU A 28 7.62 -2.64 20.64
C LEU A 28 7.58 -1.22 20.07
N ALA A 29 6.74 -0.35 20.64
CA ALA A 29 6.61 1.05 20.21
C ALA A 29 7.87 1.90 20.50
N SER A 30 8.74 1.50 21.44
CA SER A 30 10.01 2.20 21.69
C SER A 30 11.17 1.69 20.85
N ARG A 31 10.98 0.58 20.12
CA ARG A 31 12.02 -0.02 19.28
C ARG A 31 12.08 0.71 17.94
N PRO A 32 13.21 1.34 17.58
CA PRO A 32 13.34 2.10 16.34
C PRO A 32 13.20 1.22 15.10
N GLU A 33 13.41 -0.09 15.23
CA GLU A 33 13.16 -1.06 14.16
C GLU A 33 11.68 -1.14 13.78
N VAL A 34 10.77 -1.00 14.76
CA VAL A 34 9.32 -1.16 14.56
C VAL A 34 8.61 0.18 14.36
N SER A 35 8.94 1.16 15.20
CA SER A 35 8.35 2.49 15.20
C SER A 35 9.39 3.50 14.75
N THR A 36 9.39 3.81 13.47
CA THR A 36 10.35 4.75 12.88
C THR A 36 9.99 6.21 13.21
N PRO A 37 10.93 7.15 13.02
CA PRO A 37 10.68 8.60 13.10
C PRO A 37 9.43 9.11 12.39
N LEU A 38 9.03 8.47 11.29
CA LEU A 38 7.89 8.86 10.45
C LEU A 38 6.60 8.12 10.84
N THR A 39 6.71 6.89 11.32
CA THR A 39 5.57 5.99 11.53
C THR A 39 5.13 5.88 12.99
N SER A 40 5.85 6.52 13.93
CA SER A 40 5.58 6.42 15.36
C SER A 40 4.29 7.13 15.80
N LEU A 41 3.36 6.40 16.42
CA LEU A 41 2.16 7.00 17.02
C LEU A 41 2.50 7.93 18.19
N ARG A 42 3.58 7.66 18.94
CA ARG A 42 4.02 8.49 20.07
C ARG A 42 4.47 9.88 19.60
N ARG A 43 5.21 9.93 18.49
CA ARG A 43 5.64 11.19 17.87
C ARG A 43 4.45 11.94 17.27
N LEU A 44 3.48 11.22 16.71
CA LEU A 44 2.22 11.80 16.24
C LEU A 44 1.40 12.42 17.39
N ALA A 45 1.33 11.75 18.53
CA ALA A 45 0.64 12.27 19.72
C ALA A 45 1.29 13.57 20.23
N GLU A 46 2.62 13.67 20.20
CA GLU A 46 3.34 14.89 20.56
C GLU A 46 3.11 16.04 19.58
N GLY A 47 3.19 15.77 18.27
CA GLY A 47 2.84 16.77 17.25
C GLY A 47 1.41 17.27 17.40
N TYR A 48 0.49 16.40 17.82
CA TYR A 48 -0.91 16.76 18.06
C TYR A 48 -1.05 17.59 19.34
N TRP A 49 -0.30 17.27 20.38
CA TRP A 49 -0.25 18.05 21.61
C TRP A 49 0.29 19.48 21.37
N LEU A 50 1.36 19.63 20.59
CA LEU A 50 1.86 20.95 20.17
C LEU A 50 0.79 21.75 19.42
N LYS A 51 0.06 21.08 18.52
CA LYS A 51 -1.05 21.69 17.79
C LYS A 51 -2.15 22.21 18.74
N GLN A 52 -2.50 21.45 19.78
CA GLN A 52 -3.47 21.89 20.80
C GLN A 52 -2.98 23.12 21.57
N ALA A 53 -1.67 23.20 21.82
CA ALA A 53 -1.04 24.36 22.43
C ALA A 53 -0.92 25.58 21.47
N SER A 54 -1.52 25.51 20.27
CA SER A 54 -1.40 26.53 19.22
C SER A 54 0.05 26.77 18.74
N VAL A 55 0.90 25.75 18.84
CA VAL A 55 2.28 25.73 18.35
C VAL A 55 2.39 24.79 17.15
N SER A 56 3.22 25.12 16.16
CA SER A 56 3.41 24.28 14.97
C SER A 56 3.69 22.83 15.37
N PRO A 57 2.99 21.84 14.78
CA PRO A 57 3.29 20.42 15.01
C PRO A 57 4.74 20.06 14.69
N TYR A 58 5.40 20.85 13.84
CA TYR A 58 6.77 20.66 13.38
C TYR A 58 7.79 21.53 14.13
N SER A 59 7.37 22.31 15.14
CA SER A 59 8.29 23.05 16.01
C SER A 59 9.15 22.12 16.86
N GLY A 60 8.64 20.93 17.19
CA GLY A 60 9.40 19.89 17.87
C GLY A 60 10.28 19.09 16.91
N SER A 61 11.35 18.47 17.43
CA SER A 61 12.21 17.55 16.67
C SER A 61 11.61 16.16 16.47
N MET A 62 10.41 15.92 17.02
CA MET A 62 9.84 14.58 17.09
C MET A 62 8.85 14.29 15.95
N TYR A 63 8.05 15.24 15.49
CA TYR A 63 7.05 14.99 14.45
C TYR A 63 7.47 15.52 13.09
N HIS A 64 7.59 14.62 12.11
CA HIS A 64 7.89 14.94 10.70
C HIS A 64 6.94 14.18 9.76
N GLY A 65 5.69 13.96 10.19
CA GLY A 65 4.69 13.18 9.46
C GLY A 65 3.60 14.04 8.82
N SER A 66 2.73 13.39 8.06
CA SER A 66 1.63 14.05 7.35
C SER A 66 0.64 14.78 8.27
N PRO A 67 0.23 16.03 7.97
CA PRO A 67 -0.76 16.73 8.80
C PRO A 67 -2.17 16.13 8.70
N LEU A 68 -2.47 15.38 7.63
CA LEU A 68 -3.73 14.64 7.51
C LEU A 68 -3.80 13.53 8.56
N LEU A 69 -2.71 12.77 8.68
CA LEU A 69 -2.61 11.70 9.67
C LEU A 69 -2.72 12.28 11.09
N LEU A 70 -2.08 13.43 11.34
CA LEU A 70 -2.17 14.16 12.58
C LEU A 70 -3.62 14.55 12.93
N SER A 71 -4.40 14.97 11.93
CA SER A 71 -5.80 15.35 12.15
C SER A 71 -6.73 14.16 12.40
N VAL A 72 -6.46 13.01 11.79
CA VAL A 72 -7.30 11.81 11.89
C VAL A 72 -6.96 11.00 13.15
N LEU A 73 -5.67 10.73 13.38
CA LEU A 73 -5.22 9.91 14.51
C LEU A 73 -4.93 10.71 15.77
N GLY A 74 -4.58 12.00 15.65
CA GLY A 74 -4.26 12.84 16.81
C GLY A 74 -5.34 12.86 17.89
N PRO A 75 -6.62 13.11 17.56
CA PRO A 75 -7.71 13.09 18.55
C PRO A 75 -7.85 11.75 19.29
N LEU A 76 -7.53 10.64 18.64
CA LEU A 76 -7.58 9.30 19.22
C LEU A 76 -6.44 9.08 20.24
N THR A 77 -5.34 9.82 20.10
CA THR A 77 -4.20 9.75 21.04
C THR A 77 -4.37 10.62 22.28
N SER A 78 -5.22 11.65 22.25
CA SER A 78 -5.30 12.66 23.32
C SER A 78 -6.34 12.39 24.42
N SER A 79 -7.14 11.33 24.31
CA SER A 79 -8.11 10.97 25.35
C SER A 79 -7.38 10.34 26.56
N ARG A 80 -7.16 11.11 27.62
CA ARG A 80 -6.45 10.77 28.89
C ARG A 80 -7.52 10.58 30.00
N PRO A 81 -7.43 9.61 30.96
CA PRO A 81 -6.37 9.51 31.98
C PRO A 81 -5.81 8.12 32.30
N ASP A 82 -6.02 7.08 31.49
CA ASP A 82 -5.28 5.82 31.59
C ASP A 82 -4.72 5.46 30.21
N GLY A 83 -3.43 5.78 30.00
CA GLY A 83 -2.78 5.71 28.67
C GLY A 83 -2.92 4.37 27.94
N HIS A 84 -3.23 3.28 28.65
CA HIS A 84 -3.45 1.96 28.07
C HIS A 84 -4.64 1.89 27.10
N HIS A 85 -5.76 2.57 27.36
CA HIS A 85 -6.97 2.39 26.55
C HIS A 85 -6.89 3.04 25.17
N ALA A 86 -6.28 4.23 25.06
CA ALA A 86 -6.11 4.92 23.78
C ALA A 86 -5.22 4.13 22.81
N HIS A 87 -4.17 3.48 23.31
CA HIS A 87 -3.30 2.60 22.50
C HIS A 87 -4.08 1.41 21.93
N ILE A 88 -4.95 0.78 22.73
CA ILE A 88 -5.76 -0.36 22.29
C ILE A 88 -6.69 0.05 21.15
N TYR A 89 -7.39 1.19 21.24
CA TYR A 89 -8.28 1.65 20.16
C TYR A 89 -7.54 1.93 18.85
N CYS A 90 -6.39 2.61 18.91
CA CYS A 90 -5.55 2.84 17.73
C CYS A 90 -5.05 1.53 17.11
N SER A 91 -4.59 0.59 17.94
CA SER A 91 -4.17 -0.73 17.47
C SER A 91 -5.32 -1.54 16.86
N LEU A 92 -6.55 -1.45 17.37
CA LEU A 92 -7.72 -2.08 16.75
C LEU A 92 -8.02 -1.50 15.36
N ILE A 93 -7.90 -0.19 15.19
CA ILE A 93 -8.03 0.47 13.88
C ILE A 93 -6.94 -0.05 12.94
N PHE A 94 -5.70 -0.18 13.41
CA PHE A 94 -4.60 -0.73 12.60
C PHE A 94 -4.84 -2.18 12.18
N VAL A 95 -5.37 -3.03 13.06
CA VAL A 95 -5.75 -4.42 12.71
C VAL A 95 -6.85 -4.43 11.65
N ALA A 96 -7.85 -3.55 11.75
CA ALA A 96 -8.91 -3.45 10.75
C ALA A 96 -8.37 -2.96 9.38
N VAL A 97 -7.48 -1.98 9.40
CA VAL A 97 -6.80 -1.44 8.20
C VAL A 97 -5.89 -2.48 7.54
N ASP A 98 -5.12 -3.24 8.32
CA ASP A 98 -4.25 -4.33 7.85
C ASP A 98 -5.07 -5.47 7.22
N PHE A 99 -6.19 -5.83 7.85
CA PHE A 99 -7.13 -6.80 7.29
C PHE A 99 -7.74 -6.29 5.98
N LEU A 100 -8.12 -5.01 5.89
CA LEU A 100 -8.62 -4.41 4.65
C LEU A 100 -7.55 -4.45 3.54
N ALA A 101 -6.29 -4.17 3.86
CA ALA A 101 -5.18 -4.29 2.91
C ALA A 101 -5.06 -5.73 2.40
N ALA A 102 -5.13 -6.72 3.30
CA ALA A 102 -5.12 -8.14 2.91
C ALA A 102 -6.29 -8.54 2.00
N MET A 103 -7.48 -7.99 2.23
CA MET A 103 -8.66 -8.23 1.40
C MET A 103 -8.54 -7.57 0.02
N LEU A 104 -7.92 -6.39 -0.07
CA LEU A 104 -7.63 -5.75 -1.36
C LEU A 104 -6.55 -6.50 -2.14
N ILE A 105 -5.52 -7.05 -1.48
CA ILE A 105 -4.52 -7.93 -2.10
C ILE A 105 -5.23 -9.17 -2.70
N ARG A 106 -6.15 -9.76 -1.93
CA ARG A 106 -6.96 -10.89 -2.40
C ARG A 106 -7.78 -10.53 -3.63
N ALA A 107 -8.48 -9.39 -3.59
CA ALA A 107 -9.28 -8.89 -4.71
C ALA A 107 -8.41 -8.64 -5.95
N THR A 108 -7.22 -8.06 -5.76
CA THR A 108 -6.23 -7.85 -6.84
C THR A 108 -5.83 -9.17 -7.50
N GLY A 109 -5.56 -10.21 -6.70
CA GLY A 109 -5.22 -11.53 -7.22
C GLY A 109 -6.38 -12.20 -7.97
N HIS A 110 -7.62 -12.00 -7.52
CA HIS A 110 -8.81 -12.51 -8.21
C HIS A 110 -9.04 -11.80 -9.56
N GLU A 111 -8.89 -10.47 -9.62
CA GLU A 111 -8.92 -9.71 -10.88
C GLU A 111 -7.87 -10.21 -11.88
N LEU A 112 -6.64 -10.45 -11.40
CA LEU A 112 -5.56 -10.98 -12.24
C LEU A 112 -5.85 -12.41 -12.72
N GLU A 113 -6.40 -13.26 -11.86
CA GLU A 113 -6.80 -14.63 -12.21
C GLU A 113 -7.94 -14.64 -13.24
N MET A 114 -8.92 -13.75 -13.10
CA MET A 114 -9.99 -13.57 -14.07
C MET A 114 -9.46 -13.09 -15.43
N ALA A 115 -8.56 -12.10 -15.45
CA ALA A 115 -7.91 -11.64 -16.69
C ALA A 115 -7.14 -12.78 -17.37
N ARG A 116 -6.33 -13.52 -16.61
CA ARG A 116 -5.61 -14.71 -17.08
C ARG A 116 -6.55 -15.76 -17.68
N ASN A 117 -7.65 -16.07 -17.00
CA ASN A 117 -8.59 -17.10 -17.47
C ASN A 117 -9.33 -16.65 -18.74
N ARG A 118 -9.65 -15.36 -18.89
CA ARG A 118 -10.18 -14.79 -20.14
C ARG A 118 -9.17 -14.93 -21.29
N SER A 119 -7.91 -14.62 -21.04
CA SER A 119 -6.81 -14.77 -22.01
C SER A 119 -6.56 -16.25 -22.39
N LEU A 120 -6.63 -17.18 -21.43
CA LEU A 120 -6.53 -18.62 -21.72
C LEU A 120 -7.72 -19.15 -22.53
N LYS A 121 -8.93 -18.62 -22.28
CA LYS A 121 -10.15 -18.98 -23.02
C LYS A 121 -10.09 -18.50 -24.47
N SER A 122 -9.59 -17.29 -24.72
CA SER A 122 -9.43 -16.80 -26.10
C SER A 122 -8.38 -17.57 -26.90
N LEU A 123 -7.49 -18.31 -26.22
CA LEU A 123 -6.43 -19.11 -26.84
C LEU A 123 -6.77 -20.60 -26.97
N ASP A 124 -7.97 -21.04 -26.56
CA ASP A 124 -8.42 -22.44 -26.48
C ASP A 124 -7.51 -23.37 -25.65
N LEU A 125 -6.67 -22.81 -24.77
CA LEU A 125 -5.71 -23.57 -23.96
C LEU A 125 -6.26 -24.02 -22.60
N THR A 126 -7.56 -23.83 -22.37
CA THR A 126 -8.22 -24.12 -21.09
C THR A 126 -8.11 -25.58 -20.68
N LYS A 127 -8.12 -26.51 -21.65
CA LYS A 127 -8.03 -27.95 -21.43
C LYS A 127 -6.65 -28.41 -20.95
N ALA A 128 -5.57 -27.71 -21.35
CA ALA A 128 -4.19 -28.07 -21.00
C ALA A 128 -3.74 -27.52 -19.63
N VAL A 129 -4.43 -26.51 -19.09
CA VAL A 129 -4.07 -25.87 -17.80
C VAL A 129 -4.90 -26.43 -16.63
N LYS A 130 -6.05 -27.05 -16.92
CA LYS A 130 -6.99 -27.58 -15.92
C LYS A 130 -6.41 -28.70 -15.05
N ASP A 131 -5.30 -29.31 -15.46
CA ASP A 131 -4.60 -30.38 -14.74
C ASP A 131 -3.63 -29.86 -13.65
N THR A 132 -3.41 -28.55 -13.59
CA THR A 132 -2.60 -27.94 -12.52
C THR A 132 -3.47 -27.58 -11.33
N VAL A 133 -3.00 -27.88 -10.12
CA VAL A 133 -3.72 -27.69 -8.86
C VAL A 133 -4.27 -26.25 -8.79
N ASN A 134 -5.60 -26.13 -8.71
CA ASN A 134 -6.32 -24.85 -8.71
C ASN A 134 -6.18 -24.12 -7.37
N VAL A 135 -4.97 -23.62 -7.09
CA VAL A 135 -4.71 -22.74 -5.94
C VAL A 135 -4.98 -21.31 -6.39
N SER A 136 -5.96 -20.63 -5.78
CA SER A 136 -6.20 -19.22 -6.08
C SER A 136 -5.01 -18.40 -5.61
N ALA A 137 -4.33 -17.75 -6.57
CA ALA A 137 -3.15 -16.94 -6.29
C ALA A 137 -3.47 -15.76 -5.35
N GLY A 138 -4.69 -15.21 -5.45
CA GLY A 138 -5.15 -14.13 -4.57
C GLY A 138 -5.32 -14.57 -3.12
N ASP A 139 -5.88 -15.76 -2.89
CA ASP A 139 -6.03 -16.32 -1.54
C ASP A 139 -4.65 -16.54 -0.90
N VAL A 140 -3.69 -17.08 -1.66
CA VAL A 140 -2.32 -17.31 -1.17
C VAL A 140 -1.61 -16.00 -0.86
N ALA A 141 -1.64 -15.01 -1.77
CA ALA A 141 -0.97 -13.73 -1.57
C ALA A 141 -1.52 -12.98 -0.34
N SER A 142 -2.83 -13.00 -0.14
CA SER A 142 -3.49 -12.42 1.03
C SER A 142 -3.08 -13.12 2.34
N LEU A 143 -2.99 -14.46 2.34
CA LEU A 143 -2.54 -15.20 3.51
C LEU A 143 -1.06 -14.97 3.83
N ILE A 144 -0.19 -14.88 2.81
CA ILE A 144 1.22 -14.55 3.00
C ILE A 144 1.37 -13.17 3.65
N TYR A 145 0.57 -12.19 3.23
CA TYR A 145 0.55 -10.86 3.84
C TYR A 145 0.06 -10.91 5.30
N LEU A 146 -1.05 -11.59 5.57
CA LEU A 146 -1.60 -11.71 6.93
C LEU A 146 -0.67 -12.44 7.90
N TRP A 147 0.09 -13.42 7.43
CA TRP A 147 1.06 -14.15 8.25
C TRP A 147 2.48 -13.54 8.20
N ASN A 148 2.65 -12.39 7.55
CA ASN A 148 3.92 -11.70 7.52
C ASN A 148 4.29 -11.23 8.95
N PRO A 149 5.40 -11.71 9.54
CA PRO A 149 5.80 -11.31 10.88
C PRO A 149 6.02 -9.80 10.99
N TRP A 150 6.50 -9.16 9.92
CA TRP A 150 6.69 -7.71 9.89
C TRP A 150 5.36 -6.94 9.94
N ALA A 151 4.35 -7.39 9.19
CA ALA A 151 3.02 -6.78 9.20
C ALA A 151 2.37 -6.92 10.58
N ILE A 152 2.52 -8.08 11.22
CA ILE A 152 2.03 -8.32 12.58
C ILE A 152 2.71 -7.38 13.59
N VAL A 153 4.05 -7.32 13.57
CA VAL A 153 4.84 -6.51 14.51
C VAL A 153 4.54 -5.02 14.34
N THR A 154 4.43 -4.52 13.11
CA THR A 154 4.08 -3.12 12.83
C THR A 154 2.64 -2.78 13.26
N CYS A 155 1.68 -3.68 13.06
CA CYS A 155 0.30 -3.46 13.55
C CYS A 155 0.23 -3.36 15.08
N VAL A 156 0.95 -4.23 15.79
CA VAL A 156 0.95 -4.27 17.26
C VAL A 156 1.82 -3.15 17.84
N GLY A 157 2.90 -2.78 17.17
CA GLY A 157 3.91 -1.81 17.61
C GLY A 157 3.49 -0.34 17.62
N SER A 158 2.18 -0.04 17.58
CA SER A 158 1.64 1.33 17.56
C SER A 158 2.30 2.20 16.49
N CYS A 159 2.40 1.69 15.27
CA CYS A 159 2.91 2.46 14.13
C CYS A 159 1.82 2.65 13.06
N THR A 160 1.94 3.74 12.29
CA THR A 160 0.97 4.12 11.26
C THR A 160 1.19 3.40 9.92
N SER A 161 2.21 2.52 9.85
CA SER A 161 2.57 1.77 8.64
C SER A 161 1.42 0.97 8.01
N PRO A 162 0.46 0.38 8.76
CA PRO A 162 -0.69 -0.29 8.14
C PRO A 162 -1.53 0.65 7.25
N ILE A 163 -1.63 1.93 7.60
CA ILE A 163 -2.35 2.93 6.79
C ILE A 163 -1.59 3.23 5.50
N GLU A 164 -0.27 3.40 5.58
CA GLU A 164 0.59 3.59 4.41
C GLU A 164 0.50 2.40 3.45
N ASN A 165 0.63 1.19 4.00
CA ASN A 165 0.50 -0.06 3.26
C ASN A 165 -0.86 -0.17 2.58
N LEU A 166 -1.95 0.20 3.26
CA LEU A 166 -3.29 0.22 2.68
C LEU A 166 -3.36 1.17 1.48
N MET A 167 -2.81 2.39 1.57
CA MET A 167 -2.83 3.35 0.46
C MET A 167 -2.04 2.83 -0.75
N VAL A 168 -0.90 2.17 -0.53
CA VAL A 168 -0.12 1.51 -1.59
C VAL A 168 -0.92 0.37 -2.23
N VAL A 169 -1.61 -0.45 -1.44
CA VAL A 169 -2.44 -1.55 -1.97
C VAL A 169 -3.65 -1.00 -2.74
N ILE A 170 -4.30 0.07 -2.27
CA ILE A 170 -5.39 0.76 -2.99
C ILE A 170 -4.89 1.26 -4.35
N MET A 171 -3.70 1.86 -4.38
CA MET A 171 -3.07 2.32 -5.63
C MET A 171 -2.86 1.17 -6.61
N ILE A 172 -2.31 0.04 -6.16
CA ILE A 172 -2.08 -1.15 -6.99
C ILE A 172 -3.41 -1.74 -7.47
N TYR A 173 -4.37 -1.92 -6.57
CA TYR A 173 -5.70 -2.44 -6.90
C TYR A 173 -6.44 -1.56 -7.92
N GLY A 174 -6.41 -0.24 -7.74
CA GLY A 174 -6.98 0.73 -8.68
C GLY A 174 -6.31 0.67 -10.04
N SER A 175 -4.98 0.50 -10.07
CA SER A 175 -4.20 0.37 -11.32
C SER A 175 -4.53 -0.92 -12.06
N CYS A 176 -4.62 -2.05 -11.33
CA CYS A 176 -5.05 -3.36 -11.83
C CYS A 176 -6.46 -3.30 -12.42
N SER A 177 -7.41 -2.70 -11.69
CA SER A 177 -8.81 -2.60 -12.11
C SER A 177 -9.06 -1.51 -13.17
N ARG A 178 -8.01 -0.80 -13.61
CA ARG A 178 -8.07 0.40 -14.49
C ARG A 178 -8.98 1.53 -13.97
N LEU A 179 -9.17 1.59 -12.66
CA LEU A 179 -9.88 2.66 -11.96
C LEU A 179 -8.88 3.78 -11.66
N ALA A 180 -8.59 4.60 -12.67
CA ALA A 180 -7.65 5.73 -12.58
C ALA A 180 -7.90 6.69 -11.39
N PRO A 181 -9.15 7.07 -11.02
CA PRO A 181 -9.38 7.93 -9.86
C PRO A 181 -8.95 7.29 -8.53
N LEU A 182 -9.20 5.98 -8.38
CA LEU A 182 -8.85 5.21 -7.19
C LEU A 182 -7.33 5.00 -7.09
N ALA A 183 -6.69 4.69 -8.23
CA ALA A 183 -5.25 4.58 -8.32
C ALA A 183 -4.55 5.90 -7.96
N ALA A 184 -5.06 7.02 -8.50
CA ALA A 184 -4.55 8.36 -8.23
C ALA A 184 -4.72 8.74 -6.75
N PHE A 185 -5.89 8.48 -6.16
CA PHE A 185 -6.13 8.71 -4.74
C PHE A 185 -5.13 7.94 -3.86
N GLY A 186 -4.97 6.63 -4.10
CA GLY A 186 -4.02 5.80 -3.36
C GLY A 186 -2.58 6.30 -3.51
N TYR A 187 -2.17 6.68 -4.72
CA TYR A 187 -0.84 7.23 -4.98
C TYR A 187 -0.60 8.54 -4.22
N VAL A 188 -1.50 9.53 -4.34
CA VAL A 188 -1.35 10.84 -3.66
C VAL A 188 -1.34 10.66 -2.15
N MET A 189 -2.23 9.83 -1.60
CA MET A 189 -2.25 9.58 -0.17
C MET A 189 -0.99 8.86 0.30
N ALA A 190 -0.51 7.85 -0.44
CA ALA A 190 0.72 7.14 -0.10
C ALA A 190 1.94 8.06 -0.12
N THR A 191 2.09 8.90 -1.16
CA THR A 191 3.20 9.86 -1.27
C THR A 191 3.12 10.99 -0.25
N HIS A 192 1.90 11.35 0.17
CA HIS A 192 1.68 12.37 1.19
C HIS A 192 1.93 11.85 2.62
N LEU A 193 1.76 10.55 2.86
CA LEU A 193 2.09 9.92 4.14
C LEU A 193 3.59 9.62 4.24
N SER A 194 4.22 9.22 3.14
CA SER A 194 5.62 8.83 3.08
C SER A 194 6.19 9.13 1.70
N LEU A 195 7.45 9.57 1.60
CA LEU A 195 8.05 9.92 0.30
C LEU A 195 8.30 8.69 -0.60
N TYR A 196 8.58 7.52 0.01
CA TYR A 196 9.09 6.34 -0.71
C TYR A 196 8.17 5.81 -1.82
N PRO A 197 6.82 5.74 -1.66
CA PRO A 197 5.91 5.29 -2.71
C PRO A 197 5.94 6.13 -4.00
N ALA A 198 6.59 7.29 -4.02
CA ALA A 198 6.71 8.12 -5.22
C ALA A 198 7.38 7.36 -6.39
N ILE A 199 8.31 6.45 -6.10
CA ILE A 199 8.96 5.63 -7.13
C ILE A 199 7.98 4.67 -7.83
N LEU A 200 6.86 4.35 -7.20
CA LEU A 200 5.84 3.46 -7.75
C LEU A 200 5.01 4.11 -8.87
N ILE A 201 5.26 5.37 -9.21
CA ILE A 201 4.64 6.02 -10.38
C ILE A 201 4.94 5.28 -11.68
N VAL A 202 6.17 4.77 -11.84
CA VAL A 202 6.59 4.02 -13.03
C VAL A 202 5.79 2.73 -13.18
N PRO A 203 5.76 1.79 -12.20
CA PRO A 203 4.97 0.58 -12.32
C PRO A 203 3.46 0.86 -12.44
N VAL A 204 2.92 1.92 -11.82
CA VAL A 204 1.51 2.31 -11.94
C VAL A 204 1.16 2.73 -13.37
N ILE A 205 1.99 3.57 -14.00
CA ILE A 205 1.79 3.99 -15.39
C ILE A 205 1.86 2.79 -16.34
N LEU A 206 2.83 1.89 -16.14
CA LEU A 206 2.95 0.68 -16.94
C LEU A 206 1.72 -0.23 -16.79
N LEU A 207 1.26 -0.44 -15.57
CA LEU A 207 0.10 -1.29 -15.27
C LEU A 207 -1.20 -0.70 -15.85
N LEU A 208 -1.40 0.61 -15.77
CA LEU A 208 -2.56 1.29 -16.38
C LEU A 208 -2.51 1.26 -17.90
N GLY A 209 -1.34 1.52 -18.49
CA GLY A 209 -1.20 1.63 -19.94
C GLY A 209 -1.25 0.29 -20.65
N TYR A 210 -0.61 -0.75 -20.12
CA TYR A 210 -0.66 -2.09 -20.68
C TYR A 210 -1.88 -2.89 -20.20
N GLY A 211 -2.40 -2.60 -19.00
CA GLY A 211 -3.42 -3.40 -18.31
C GLY A 211 -2.86 -4.67 -17.68
N LEU A 212 -3.76 -5.44 -17.09
CA LEU A 212 -3.47 -6.73 -16.43
C LEU A 212 -2.90 -7.81 -17.37
N ASP A 213 -2.90 -7.58 -18.68
CA ASP A 213 -2.61 -8.59 -19.70
C ASP A 213 -1.21 -8.49 -20.35
N ALA A 214 -0.25 -7.70 -19.84
CA ALA A 214 1.10 -7.65 -20.42
C ALA A 214 2.23 -8.04 -19.44
N PRO A 215 3.26 -8.79 -19.88
CA PRO A 215 3.47 -9.39 -21.21
C PRO A 215 2.81 -10.78 -21.32
N PRO A 216 2.64 -11.33 -22.55
CA PRO A 216 2.07 -12.66 -22.73
C PRO A 216 2.86 -13.66 -21.88
N PRO A 217 2.21 -14.40 -20.96
CA PRO A 217 2.89 -15.47 -20.29
C PRO A 217 3.36 -16.47 -21.36
N LYS A 218 4.32 -17.30 -20.97
CA LYS A 218 4.86 -18.46 -21.69
C LYS A 218 3.79 -19.31 -22.42
N VAL A 219 2.51 -19.13 -22.13
CA VAL A 219 1.30 -19.59 -22.84
C VAL A 219 1.33 -19.37 -24.36
N PHE A 220 1.70 -18.19 -24.88
CA PHE A 220 1.81 -18.01 -26.35
C PHE A 220 2.97 -18.82 -26.93
N VAL A 221 4.07 -18.95 -26.17
CA VAL A 221 5.19 -19.84 -26.50
C VAL A 221 4.72 -21.30 -26.48
N ILE A 222 3.87 -21.69 -25.53
CA ILE A 222 3.25 -23.02 -25.43
C ILE A 222 2.32 -23.28 -26.62
N LYS A 223 1.43 -22.37 -27.00
CA LYS A 223 0.60 -22.51 -28.22
C LYS A 223 1.47 -22.65 -29.46
N GLY A 224 2.51 -21.83 -29.58
CA GLY A 224 3.49 -21.92 -30.67
C GLY A 224 4.36 -23.18 -30.64
N SER A 225 4.49 -23.85 -29.49
CA SER A 225 5.17 -25.15 -29.34
C SER A 225 4.24 -26.32 -29.66
N ILE A 226 2.98 -26.26 -29.24
CA ILE A 226 1.94 -27.25 -29.56
C ILE A 226 1.63 -27.22 -31.07
N ALA A 227 1.45 -26.04 -31.66
CA ALA A 227 1.27 -25.90 -33.11
C ALA A 227 2.49 -26.35 -33.93
N ARG A 228 3.71 -26.27 -33.35
CA ARG A 228 4.92 -26.82 -33.98
C ARG A 228 5.02 -28.35 -33.92
N LYS A 229 4.24 -29.01 -33.05
CA LYS A 229 4.17 -30.48 -32.97
C LYS A 229 3.08 -31.08 -33.87
N SER A 230 2.20 -30.28 -34.46
CA SER A 230 1.02 -30.74 -35.23
C SER A 230 1.06 -30.38 -36.72
N ASP A 231 2.24 -30.45 -37.34
CA ASP A 231 2.50 -30.28 -38.78
C ASP A 231 2.46 -28.87 -39.40
N VAL A 232 3.33 -28.76 -40.41
CA VAL A 232 3.67 -27.61 -41.26
C VAL A 232 2.45 -27.16 -42.09
N SER A 233 2.07 -25.89 -41.96
CA SER A 233 1.38 -25.14 -43.00
C SER A 233 1.97 -23.73 -43.06
N ASP A 234 2.60 -23.42 -44.19
CA ASP A 234 3.53 -22.32 -44.38
C ASP A 234 2.85 -20.99 -44.74
N ASN A 235 1.60 -20.77 -44.33
CA ASN A 235 0.83 -19.59 -44.79
C ASN A 235 0.42 -18.58 -43.70
N ASP A 236 0.96 -18.69 -42.48
CA ASP A 236 0.53 -17.84 -41.35
C ASP A 236 1.66 -16.94 -40.78
N LYS A 237 2.69 -16.67 -41.59
CA LYS A 237 3.77 -15.74 -41.21
C LYS A 237 3.29 -14.28 -41.14
N THR A 238 2.16 -13.94 -41.76
CA THR A 238 1.63 -12.57 -41.83
C THR A 238 0.82 -12.16 -40.58
N SER A 239 0.32 -13.12 -39.79
CA SER A 239 -0.48 -12.87 -38.58
C SER A 239 0.34 -12.84 -37.28
N ARG A 240 1.57 -13.38 -37.31
CA ARG A 240 2.45 -13.51 -36.13
C ARG A 240 3.06 -12.21 -35.62
N GLN A 241 2.93 -11.11 -36.36
CA GLN A 241 3.74 -9.89 -36.18
C GLN A 241 2.98 -8.67 -35.63
N ARG A 242 1.68 -8.76 -35.31
CA ARG A 242 0.89 -7.60 -34.81
C ARG A 242 0.02 -7.87 -33.59
N VAL A 243 0.59 -8.44 -32.54
CA VAL A 243 0.06 -8.19 -31.18
C VAL A 243 1.17 -7.58 -30.33
N VAL A 244 1.81 -6.54 -30.86
CA VAL A 244 2.52 -5.59 -30.01
C VAL A 244 1.42 -4.89 -29.22
N GLN A 245 1.30 -5.27 -27.96
CA GLN A 245 0.30 -4.76 -27.04
C GLN A 245 0.42 -3.24 -27.00
N GLN A 246 -0.53 -2.56 -27.63
CA GLN A 246 -0.45 -1.11 -27.80
C GLN A 246 -0.71 -0.45 -26.45
N PHE A 247 0.29 0.25 -25.93
CA PHE A 247 0.19 1.02 -24.70
C PHE A 247 -0.97 2.02 -24.81
N SER A 248 -1.97 1.87 -23.94
CA SER A 248 -3.15 2.73 -23.93
C SER A 248 -2.86 3.99 -23.12
N TRP A 249 -2.72 5.12 -23.81
CA TRP A 249 -2.53 6.42 -23.14
C TRP A 249 -3.80 6.96 -22.49
N LYS A 250 -4.99 6.52 -22.90
CA LYS A 250 -6.27 7.00 -22.36
C LYS A 250 -6.39 6.84 -20.82
N PRO A 251 -6.20 5.65 -20.22
CA PRO A 251 -6.26 5.48 -18.77
C PRO A 251 -5.14 6.24 -18.05
N VAL A 252 -3.97 6.40 -18.68
CA VAL A 252 -2.83 7.13 -18.13
C VAL A 252 -3.10 8.63 -18.06
N LEU A 253 -3.65 9.22 -19.14
CA LEU A 253 -4.05 10.63 -19.15
C LEU A 253 -5.15 10.91 -18.13
N HIS A 254 -6.13 10.00 -18.01
CA HIS A 254 -7.17 10.10 -16.99
C HIS A 254 -6.58 10.00 -15.57
N PHE A 255 -5.60 9.11 -15.35
CA PHE A 255 -4.88 9.03 -14.08
C PHE A 255 -4.11 10.32 -13.76
N ILE A 256 -3.39 10.90 -14.73
CA ILE A 256 -2.67 12.18 -14.54
C ILE A 256 -3.64 13.31 -14.18
N PHE A 257 -4.79 13.36 -14.83
CA PHE A 257 -5.84 14.34 -14.50
C PHE A 257 -6.33 14.20 -13.05
N TRP A 258 -6.67 12.98 -12.63
CA TRP A 258 -7.09 12.73 -11.24
C TRP A 258 -5.97 12.92 -10.22
N LEU A 259 -4.73 12.62 -10.60
CA LEU A 259 -3.55 12.86 -9.78
C LEU A 259 -3.42 14.34 -9.45
N PHE A 260 -3.62 15.22 -10.44
CA PHE A 260 -3.63 16.67 -10.22
C PHE A 260 -4.74 17.10 -9.26
N ILE A 261 -5.98 16.65 -9.49
CA ILE A 261 -7.13 16.99 -8.64
C ILE A 261 -6.90 16.55 -7.19
N TRP A 262 -6.49 15.30 -6.97
CA TRP A 262 -6.25 14.78 -5.63
C TRP A 262 -5.08 15.47 -4.94
N SER A 263 -4.01 15.77 -5.67
CA SER A 263 -2.87 16.53 -5.13
C SER A 263 -3.31 17.92 -4.65
N CYS A 264 -4.04 18.67 -5.48
CA CYS A 264 -4.61 19.96 -5.07
C CYS A 264 -5.50 19.84 -3.84
N HIS A 265 -6.38 18.82 -3.80
CA HIS A 265 -7.28 18.61 -2.68
C HIS A 265 -6.53 18.31 -1.37
N VAL A 266 -5.54 17.40 -1.41
CA VAL A 266 -4.70 17.05 -0.25
C VAL A 266 -3.93 18.27 0.25
N LEU A 267 -3.34 19.07 -0.65
CA LEU A 267 -2.64 20.29 -0.26
C LEU A 267 -3.56 21.36 0.34
N LEU A 268 -4.77 21.51 -0.20
CA LEU A 268 -5.79 22.41 0.36
C LEU A 268 -6.20 21.96 1.76
N LEU A 269 -6.47 20.67 1.96
CA LEU A 269 -6.78 20.12 3.27
C LEU A 269 -5.62 20.32 4.26
N SER A 270 -4.39 20.01 3.84
CA SER A 270 -3.19 20.25 4.65
C SER A 270 -3.05 21.73 5.04
N SER A 271 -3.31 22.65 4.11
CA SER A 271 -3.32 24.09 4.37
C SER A 271 -4.38 24.48 5.40
N VAL A 272 -5.61 23.98 5.26
CA VAL A 272 -6.70 24.25 6.20
C VAL A 272 -6.38 23.72 7.60
N ILE A 273 -5.78 22.54 7.69
CA ILE A 273 -5.37 21.91 8.96
C ILE A 273 -4.27 22.72 9.65
N LEU A 274 -3.40 23.39 8.88
CA LEU A 274 -2.26 24.17 9.37
C LEU A 274 -2.55 25.67 9.55
N LYS A 275 -3.63 26.23 8.97
CA LYS A 275 -3.91 27.67 8.79
C LYS A 275 -3.71 28.58 10.03
N LYS A 276 -3.70 28.04 11.24
CA LYS A 276 -3.53 28.79 12.51
C LYS A 276 -2.20 28.56 13.22
N VAL A 277 -1.43 27.55 12.80
CA VAL A 277 -0.41 26.93 13.63
C VAL A 277 0.93 26.78 12.89
N GLY A 278 0.92 26.74 11.55
CA GLY A 278 2.13 26.68 10.73
C GLY A 278 1.83 26.90 9.24
N GLY A 279 2.86 26.86 8.39
CA GLY A 279 2.73 27.03 6.94
C GLY A 279 2.84 25.73 6.14
N LEU A 280 2.27 25.70 4.92
CA LEU A 280 2.54 24.61 3.96
C LEU A 280 4.05 24.49 3.65
N HIS A 281 4.76 25.62 3.54
CA HIS A 281 6.20 25.63 3.29
C HIS A 281 6.98 24.91 4.40
N GLU A 282 6.67 25.24 5.66
CA GLU A 282 7.24 24.60 6.84
C GLU A 282 6.94 23.10 6.86
N MET A 283 5.70 22.71 6.53
CA MET A 283 5.33 21.29 6.39
C MET A 283 6.23 20.59 5.36
N PHE A 284 6.41 21.17 4.16
CA PHE A 284 7.23 20.56 3.12
C PHE A 284 8.71 20.45 3.55
N GLU A 285 9.26 21.51 4.12
CA GLU A 285 10.64 21.55 4.60
C GLU A 285 10.88 20.51 5.70
N LYS A 286 9.98 20.42 6.69
CA LYS A 286 10.14 19.53 7.84
C LYS A 286 9.79 18.09 7.50
N THR A 287 8.78 17.83 6.67
CA THR A 287 8.33 16.46 6.36
C THR A 287 9.22 15.81 5.30
N TYR A 288 9.45 16.50 4.17
CA TYR A 288 10.19 15.93 3.03
C TYR A 288 11.59 16.50 2.89
N GLY A 289 11.77 17.79 3.20
CA GLY A 289 13.09 18.41 3.22
C GLY A 289 14.01 17.66 4.18
N PHE A 290 13.55 17.37 5.40
CA PHE A 290 14.32 16.56 6.35
C PHE A 290 14.84 15.26 5.71
N ILE A 291 13.98 14.46 5.06
CA ILE A 291 14.38 13.18 4.43
C ILE A 291 15.47 13.38 3.36
N LEU A 292 15.43 14.48 2.61
CA LEU A 292 16.35 14.76 1.50
C LEU A 292 17.63 15.49 1.93
N THR A 293 17.59 16.24 3.04
CA THR A 293 18.66 17.16 3.46
C THR A 293 19.26 16.83 4.82
N VAL A 294 18.93 15.68 5.43
CA VAL A 294 19.59 15.24 6.68
C VAL A 294 21.10 15.35 6.51
N LYS A 295 21.68 16.33 7.21
CA LYS A 295 23.09 16.69 7.11
C LYS A 295 23.98 15.84 8.01
N ASP A 296 23.42 14.90 8.77
CA ASP A 296 24.13 14.08 9.74
C ASP A 296 23.64 12.63 9.77
N LEU A 297 24.42 11.74 9.16
CA LEU A 297 24.50 10.32 9.50
C LEU A 297 25.83 10.04 10.25
N SER A 298 26.50 11.07 10.80
CA SER A 298 27.55 10.78 11.76
C SER A 298 26.88 10.06 12.94
N PRO A 299 27.40 8.90 13.38
CA PRO A 299 26.84 8.20 14.51
C PRO A 299 26.97 9.14 15.71
N ASN A 300 25.85 9.70 16.14
CA ASN A 300 25.77 10.36 17.43
C ASN A 300 25.85 9.24 18.48
N ILE A 301 27.09 8.76 18.72
CA ILE A 301 27.42 7.97 19.89
C ILE A 301 27.02 8.88 21.03
N GLY A 302 25.91 8.56 21.68
CA GLY A 302 25.41 9.29 22.83
C GLY A 302 26.43 9.23 23.95
N VAL A 303 27.45 10.08 23.87
CA VAL A 303 28.30 10.44 24.99
C VAL A 303 27.54 11.51 25.76
N LEU A 304 26.59 11.03 26.56
CA LEU A 304 26.23 11.66 27.84
C LEU A 304 27.20 11.15 28.90
#